data_AF-A0A1F8V7A5-F1
#
_entry.id   AF-A0A1F8V7A5-F1
#
_cell.length_a   1.000
_cell.length_b   1.000
_cell.length_c   1.000
_cell.angle_alpha   90.00
_cell.angle_beta   90.00
_cell.angle_gamma   90.00
#
_symmetry.space_group_name_H-M   'P 1'
#
loop_
_entity.id
_entity.type
_entity.pdbx_description
1 polymer ?
#
loop_
_entity_poly.entity_id
_entity_poly.type
_entity_poly.pdbx_seq_one_letter_code
_entity_poly.pdbx_strand_id
1 'polypeptide(L)'
;MSPSEVVGVANIERTYGLQIFRGIKNPSRDKVIQLAFGFALNLDETQQLLKAANKKVVVKCYLKENCNIQNLTLGFLRSLNHKGLAKFYESYGNVTNFFVLQDYVEGITLSQYVNERLPSEKETISIIEQLCDILIYIHSQKLPIIHRDIKPSNIIINDGKITLIDFGSCGFFDDKLIEDTLYLGTKGFAPPEQYGYAQTDRRANIYAVGMVLLYLCTGNIDLKNTRTIRNKHFSIIIKNVQNFL
;
A
#
# COMPACT_ATOMS: atom_id res chain seq x y z
N MET A 1 -5.61 -12.07 11.75
CA MET A 1 -6.52 -11.49 10.72
C MET A 1 -6.21 -10.01 10.66
N SER A 2 -5.74 -9.50 9.52
CA SER A 2 -5.45 -8.06 9.36
C SER A 2 -6.76 -7.28 9.30
N PRO A 3 -6.97 -6.25 10.15
CA PRO A 3 -8.18 -5.43 10.11
C PRO A 3 -7.95 -4.23 9.19
N SER A 4 -8.04 -4.43 7.88
CA SER A 4 -8.10 -3.31 6.94
C SER A 4 -8.38 -3.83 5.54
N GLU A 5 -9.53 -3.42 4.98
CA GLU A 5 -9.77 -3.22 3.55
C GLU A 5 -11.26 -2.85 3.39
N VAL A 6 -11.55 -1.55 3.44
CA VAL A 6 -12.78 -1.01 2.83
C VAL A 6 -12.29 0.07 1.87
N VAL A 7 -12.14 -0.31 0.60
CA VAL A 7 -11.77 0.59 -0.50
C VAL A 7 -13.07 1.09 -1.12
N GLY A 8 -13.33 2.39 -1.03
CA GLY A 8 -14.47 3.05 -1.68
C GLY A 8 -13.97 4.08 -2.70
N VAL A 9 -14.54 4.07 -3.89
CA VAL A 9 -14.30 5.06 -4.95
C VAL A 9 -15.45 6.07 -4.94
N ALA A 10 -15.14 7.37 -4.93
CA ALA A 10 -16.14 8.42 -5.08
C ALA A 10 -15.95 9.14 -6.41
N ASN A 11 -16.99 9.18 -7.24
CA ASN A 11 -17.12 10.11 -8.36
C ASN A 11 -17.82 11.37 -7.84
N ILE A 12 -17.23 12.53 -8.10
CA ILE A 12 -17.69 13.82 -7.55
C ILE A 12 -18.96 14.35 -8.25
N GLU A 13 -19.36 13.76 -9.37
CA GLU A 13 -20.60 14.10 -10.07
C GLU A 13 -21.63 12.97 -9.99
N ARG A 14 -22.36 12.94 -8.86
CA ARG A 14 -23.75 12.46 -8.66
C ARG A 14 -23.90 11.98 -7.22
N THR A 15 -24.78 12.67 -6.50
CA THR A 15 -25.61 12.19 -5.37
C THR A 15 -25.22 10.84 -4.77
N TYR A 16 -24.72 10.87 -3.52
CA TYR A 16 -24.65 9.77 -2.54
C TYR A 16 -24.67 8.35 -3.14
N GLY A 17 -23.51 7.85 -3.59
CA GLY A 17 -23.37 6.50 -4.14
C GLY A 17 -22.03 5.88 -3.79
N LEU A 18 -21.99 5.21 -2.64
CA LEU A 18 -20.92 4.30 -2.24
C LEU A 18 -20.96 3.06 -3.16
N GLN A 19 -19.84 2.61 -3.71
CA GLN A 19 -19.73 1.22 -4.17
C GLN A 19 -19.07 0.36 -3.08
N ILE A 20 -19.85 -0.62 -2.66
CA ILE A 20 -19.65 -1.60 -1.59
C ILE A 20 -18.85 -2.80 -2.15
N PHE A 21 -17.92 -3.37 -1.38
CA PHE A 21 -17.57 -4.79 -1.50
C PHE A 21 -18.30 -5.58 -0.40
N ARG A 22 -19.00 -6.65 -0.81
CA ARG A 22 -19.84 -7.48 0.06
C ARG A 22 -19.00 -8.26 1.08
N GLY A 23 -19.34 -8.12 2.36
CA GLY A 23 -18.91 -9.00 3.43
C GLY A 23 -18.91 -8.27 4.77
N ILE A 24 -19.63 -8.82 5.75
CA ILE A 24 -19.79 -8.36 7.16
C ILE A 24 -21.04 -7.48 7.38
N LYS A 25 -22.07 -8.12 7.95
CA LYS A 25 -23.22 -7.50 8.61
C LYS A 25 -22.78 -7.00 10.00
N ASN A 26 -22.57 -5.69 10.23
CA ASN A 26 -22.48 -5.15 11.59
C ASN A 26 -22.84 -3.64 11.67
N PRO A 27 -23.86 -3.23 12.45
CA PRO A 27 -24.34 -1.84 12.55
C PRO A 27 -23.36 -0.80 13.14
N SER A 28 -22.18 -1.19 13.63
CA SER A 28 -21.13 -0.27 14.10
C SER A 28 -20.41 0.48 12.99
N ARG A 29 -20.49 0.02 11.72
CA ARG A 29 -19.84 0.65 10.56
C ARG A 29 -20.56 1.89 10.03
N ASP A 30 -21.88 1.98 10.15
CA ASP A 30 -22.66 3.14 9.68
C ASP A 30 -22.31 4.42 10.46
N LYS A 31 -21.97 4.27 11.75
CA LYS A 31 -21.43 5.37 12.56
C LYS A 31 -20.05 5.83 12.10
N VAL A 32 -19.16 4.90 11.73
CA VAL A 32 -17.81 5.25 11.21
C VAL A 32 -17.94 6.00 9.89
N ILE A 33 -18.88 5.58 9.04
CA ILE A 33 -19.21 6.26 7.78
C ILE A 33 -19.76 7.66 8.06
N GLN A 34 -20.76 7.82 8.94
CA GLN A 34 -21.28 9.15 9.31
C GLN A 34 -20.23 10.06 9.96
N LEU A 35 -19.29 9.52 10.74
CA LEU A 35 -18.17 10.28 11.32
C LEU A 35 -17.15 10.70 10.26
N ALA A 36 -16.77 9.80 9.35
CA ALA A 36 -15.89 10.10 8.22
C ALA A 36 -16.49 11.20 7.35
N PHE A 37 -17.80 11.12 7.06
CA PHE A 37 -18.55 12.15 6.35
C PHE A 37 -18.68 13.44 7.19
N GLY A 38 -19.00 13.39 8.48
CA GLY A 38 -19.13 14.57 9.34
C GLY A 38 -17.84 15.40 9.46
N PHE A 39 -16.68 14.74 9.46
CA PHE A 39 -15.38 15.40 9.40
C PHE A 39 -15.01 15.87 7.98
N ALA A 40 -15.32 15.06 6.95
CA ALA A 40 -15.10 15.44 5.56
C ALA A 40 -16.07 16.55 5.07
N LEU A 41 -17.20 16.77 5.75
CA LEU A 41 -18.20 17.80 5.44
C LEU A 41 -17.80 19.19 5.96
N ASN A 42 -16.77 19.31 6.81
CA ASN A 42 -16.14 20.59 7.14
C ASN A 42 -15.03 21.01 6.15
N LEU A 43 -14.93 20.34 4.99
CA LEU A 43 -13.90 20.56 3.97
C LEU A 43 -14.40 21.46 2.82
N ASP A 44 -15.01 22.60 3.11
CA ASP A 44 -15.59 23.45 2.06
C ASP A 44 -14.57 23.81 0.97
N GLU A 45 -13.33 24.16 1.33
CA GLU A 45 -12.29 24.53 0.34
C GLU A 45 -11.74 23.32 -0.44
N THR A 46 -11.44 22.19 0.23
CA THR A 46 -10.89 21.00 -0.45
C THR A 46 -11.94 20.33 -1.34
N GLN A 47 -13.20 20.27 -0.90
CA GLN A 47 -14.28 19.77 -1.74
C GLN A 47 -14.54 20.69 -2.94
N GLN A 48 -14.50 22.01 -2.77
CA GLN A 48 -14.65 22.95 -3.88
C GLN A 48 -13.51 22.82 -4.90
N LEU A 49 -12.25 22.70 -4.45
CA LEU A 49 -11.10 22.51 -5.33
C LEU A 49 -11.16 21.19 -6.10
N LEU A 50 -11.55 20.10 -5.45
CA LEU A 50 -11.68 18.79 -6.10
C LEU A 50 -12.88 18.72 -7.06
N LYS A 51 -14.00 19.38 -6.72
CA LYS A 51 -15.16 19.57 -7.60
C LYS A 51 -14.80 20.39 -8.83
N ALA A 52 -14.12 21.52 -8.66
CA ALA A 52 -13.68 22.37 -9.76
C ALA A 52 -12.69 21.65 -10.70
N ALA A 53 -11.90 20.71 -10.17
CA ALA A 53 -10.91 19.95 -10.93
C ALA A 53 -11.43 18.65 -11.58
N ASN A 54 -12.71 18.28 -11.37
CA ASN A 54 -13.29 16.99 -11.78
C ASN A 54 -12.39 15.78 -11.46
N LYS A 55 -11.75 15.79 -10.28
CA LYS A 55 -10.70 14.82 -9.95
C LYS A 55 -11.22 13.72 -9.03
N LYS A 56 -11.08 12.44 -9.42
CA LYS A 56 -11.40 11.29 -8.55
C LYS A 56 -10.39 11.18 -7.42
N VAL A 57 -10.88 10.90 -6.22
CA VAL A 57 -10.07 10.77 -4.99
C VAL A 57 -10.49 9.58 -4.15
N VAL A 58 -9.59 9.13 -3.29
CA VAL A 58 -9.82 8.07 -2.30
C VAL A 58 -9.63 8.65 -0.91
N VAL A 59 -10.55 8.32 0.00
CA VAL A 59 -10.41 8.55 1.44
C VAL A 59 -10.20 7.21 2.13
N LYS A 60 -9.03 7.00 2.72
CA LYS A 60 -8.73 5.82 3.55
C LYS A 60 -8.96 6.16 5.02
N CYS A 61 -9.61 5.27 5.75
CA CYS A 61 -9.83 5.37 7.20
C CYS A 61 -9.05 4.26 7.90
N TYR A 62 -8.29 4.64 8.91
CA TYR A 62 -7.48 3.77 9.74
C TYR A 62 -7.88 3.94 11.21
N LEU A 63 -7.92 2.84 11.96
CA LEU A 63 -8.04 2.90 13.43
C LEU A 63 -6.69 3.35 14.01
N LYS A 64 -6.70 4.35 14.90
CA LYS A 64 -5.47 4.91 15.47
C LYS A 64 -4.65 3.89 16.26
N GLU A 65 -5.29 2.96 16.94
CA GLU A 65 -4.59 1.89 17.66
C GLU A 65 -3.80 0.93 16.73
N ASN A 66 -4.13 0.89 15.43
CA ASN A 66 -3.57 -0.07 14.47
C ASN A 66 -2.84 0.60 13.29
N CYS A 67 -2.52 1.90 13.38
CA CYS A 67 -2.01 2.67 12.24
C CYS A 67 -0.68 3.35 12.55
N ASN A 68 0.38 2.99 11.82
CA ASN A 68 1.70 3.60 12.00
C ASN A 68 1.89 4.89 11.20
N ILE A 69 1.04 5.11 10.19
CA ILE A 69 1.12 6.30 9.35
C ILE A 69 0.92 7.61 10.14
N GLN A 70 0.37 7.54 11.35
CA GLN A 70 0.23 8.68 12.26
C GLN A 70 1.57 9.31 12.64
N ASN A 71 2.63 8.51 12.64
CA ASN A 71 3.99 8.98 12.92
C ASN A 71 4.54 9.77 11.72
N LEU A 72 3.95 9.63 10.53
CA LEU A 72 4.25 10.47 9.40
C LEU A 72 3.42 11.76 9.52
N THR A 73 4.11 12.89 9.64
CA THR A 73 3.42 14.18 9.63
C THR A 73 2.68 14.39 8.30
N LEU A 74 1.56 15.09 8.37
CA LEU A 74 0.80 15.56 7.21
C LEU A 74 1.67 16.19 6.12
N GLY A 75 2.56 17.10 6.53
CA GLY A 75 3.49 17.77 5.62
C GLY A 75 4.45 16.79 4.94
N PHE A 76 4.84 15.73 5.64
CA PHE A 76 5.72 14.71 5.07
C PHE A 76 5.03 13.89 3.99
N LEU A 77 3.81 13.38 4.22
CA LEU A 77 3.05 12.63 3.20
C LEU A 77 2.77 13.49 1.97
N ARG A 78 2.38 14.75 2.15
CA ARG A 78 2.14 15.71 1.05
C ARG A 78 3.41 16.05 0.25
N SER A 79 4.58 15.97 0.89
CA SER A 79 5.86 16.25 0.23
C SER A 79 6.31 15.13 -0.70
N LEU A 80 5.74 13.92 -0.57
CA LEU A 80 6.06 12.80 -1.45
C LEU A 80 5.57 13.11 -2.87
N ASN A 81 6.51 13.06 -3.81
CA ASN A 81 6.28 13.36 -5.21
C ASN A 81 7.09 12.38 -6.07
N HIS A 82 6.43 11.30 -6.49
CA HIS A 82 7.00 10.31 -7.38
C HIS A 82 5.91 9.77 -8.30
N LYS A 83 6.23 9.54 -9.58
CA LYS A 83 5.28 9.08 -10.61
C LYS A 83 4.55 7.77 -10.25
N GLY A 84 5.19 6.92 -9.44
CA GLY A 84 4.67 5.64 -9.00
C GLY A 84 4.01 5.68 -7.62
N LEU A 85 3.68 6.87 -7.09
CA LEU A 85 2.96 7.05 -5.83
C LEU A 85 1.68 7.83 -6.06
N ALA A 86 0.62 7.48 -5.33
CA ALA A 86 -0.58 8.30 -5.28
C ALA A 86 -0.26 9.62 -4.56
N LYS A 87 -0.72 10.75 -5.11
CA LYS A 87 -0.52 12.05 -4.46
C LYS A 87 -1.37 12.13 -3.19
N PHE A 88 -0.74 12.46 -2.07
CA PHE A 88 -1.43 12.74 -0.82
C PHE A 88 -1.86 14.21 -0.78
N TYR A 89 -3.12 14.44 -0.43
CA TYR A 89 -3.67 15.80 -0.30
C TYR A 89 -3.68 16.24 1.13
N GLU A 90 -4.37 15.47 1.98
CA GLU A 90 -4.65 15.83 3.35
C GLU A 90 -4.86 14.58 4.20
N SER A 91 -4.81 14.76 5.49
CA SER A 91 -5.10 13.75 6.49
C SER A 91 -5.75 14.40 7.71
N TYR A 92 -6.63 13.67 8.38
CA TYR A 92 -7.42 14.19 9.49
C TYR A 92 -7.53 13.10 10.54
N GLY A 93 -7.65 13.45 11.80
CA GLY A 93 -7.81 12.46 12.86
C GLY A 93 -8.76 12.93 13.93
N ASN A 94 -9.46 11.98 14.54
CA ASN A 94 -10.18 12.19 15.79
C ASN A 94 -9.58 11.27 16.87
N VAL A 95 -10.26 11.05 17.99
CA VAL A 95 -9.73 10.24 19.09
C VAL A 95 -9.43 8.79 18.66
N THR A 96 -10.22 8.24 17.73
CA THR A 96 -10.19 6.80 17.40
C THR A 96 -9.75 6.49 15.97
N ASN A 97 -9.89 7.45 15.06
CA ASN A 97 -9.67 7.25 13.63
C ASN A 97 -8.66 8.26 13.05
N PHE A 98 -8.00 7.83 11.99
CA PHE A 98 -7.14 8.63 11.13
C PHE A 98 -7.55 8.44 9.67
N PHE A 99 -7.71 9.54 8.95
CA PHE A 99 -8.20 9.59 7.58
C PHE A 99 -7.11 10.14 6.67
N VAL A 100 -6.97 9.59 5.47
CA VAL A 100 -6.03 10.05 4.45
C VAL A 100 -6.77 10.25 3.14
N LEU A 101 -6.68 11.46 2.59
CA LEU A 101 -7.19 11.84 1.29
C LEU A 101 -6.05 11.82 0.27
N GLN A 102 -6.24 11.07 -0.82
CA GLN A 102 -5.22 10.87 -1.85
C GLN A 102 -5.85 10.71 -3.24
N ASP A 103 -5.00 10.68 -4.27
CA ASP A 103 -5.41 10.36 -5.64
C ASP A 103 -6.12 9.00 -5.71
N TYR A 104 -7.20 8.95 -6.49
CA TYR A 104 -7.69 7.70 -7.04
C TYR A 104 -6.77 7.28 -8.18
N VAL A 105 -6.27 6.05 -8.10
CA VAL A 105 -5.37 5.48 -9.10
C VAL A 105 -6.19 4.59 -10.02
N GLU A 106 -6.26 4.94 -11.30
CA GLU A 106 -6.91 4.14 -12.33
C GLU A 106 -6.11 2.85 -12.60
N GLY A 107 -6.80 1.77 -12.98
CA GLY A 107 -6.19 0.47 -13.31
C GLY A 107 -6.69 -0.67 -12.43
N ILE A 108 -5.96 -1.78 -12.46
CA ILE A 108 -6.25 -2.97 -11.64
C ILE A 108 -5.06 -3.31 -10.75
N THR A 109 -5.30 -4.01 -9.64
CA THR A 109 -4.19 -4.50 -8.79
C THR A 109 -3.37 -5.57 -9.51
N LEU A 110 -2.09 -5.73 -9.15
CA LEU A 110 -1.28 -6.84 -9.67
C LEU A 110 -1.85 -8.20 -9.28
N SER A 111 -2.58 -8.30 -8.16
CA SER A 111 -3.30 -9.54 -7.83
C SER A 111 -4.39 -9.86 -8.85
N GLN A 112 -5.22 -8.87 -9.22
CA GLN A 112 -6.23 -9.04 -10.28
C GLN A 112 -5.58 -9.36 -11.63
N TYR A 113 -4.53 -8.62 -11.98
CA TYR A 113 -3.77 -8.83 -13.21
C TYR A 113 -3.25 -10.27 -13.34
N VAL A 114 -2.61 -10.80 -12.28
CA VAL A 114 -2.06 -12.17 -12.24
C VAL A 114 -3.16 -13.24 -12.24
N ASN A 115 -4.31 -12.96 -11.64
CA ASN A 115 -5.46 -13.87 -11.67
C ASN A 115 -6.04 -14.03 -13.08
N GLU A 116 -5.95 -12.99 -13.91
CA GLU A 116 -6.37 -13.06 -15.32
C GLU A 116 -5.31 -13.70 -16.22
N ARG A 117 -4.04 -13.32 -16.03
CA ARG A 117 -2.90 -13.92 -16.73
C ARG A 117 -1.58 -13.68 -16.02
N LEU A 118 -0.62 -14.58 -16.20
CA LEU A 118 0.76 -14.31 -15.82
C LEU A 118 1.39 -13.25 -16.75
N PRO A 119 2.16 -12.29 -16.22
CA PRO A 119 2.99 -11.41 -17.03
C PRO A 119 4.07 -12.20 -17.78
N SER A 120 4.44 -11.69 -18.94
CA SER A 120 5.67 -12.09 -19.62
C SER A 120 6.92 -11.71 -18.79
N GLU A 121 8.08 -12.27 -19.11
CA GLU A 121 9.33 -11.88 -18.45
C GLU A 121 9.63 -10.39 -18.61
N LYS A 122 9.37 -9.82 -19.79
CA LYS A 122 9.57 -8.39 -20.08
C LYS A 122 8.66 -7.50 -19.21
N GLU A 123 7.38 -7.86 -19.09
CA GLU A 123 6.45 -7.17 -18.20
C GLU A 123 6.88 -7.30 -16.74
N THR A 124 7.30 -8.50 -16.32
CA THR A 124 7.80 -8.76 -14.97
C THR A 124 9.00 -7.88 -14.63
N ILE A 125 9.99 -7.77 -15.53
CA ILE A 125 11.16 -6.90 -15.34
C ILE A 125 10.71 -5.45 -15.19
N SER A 126 9.88 -4.96 -16.12
CA SER A 126 9.38 -3.57 -16.09
C SER A 126 8.64 -3.25 -14.79
N ILE A 127 7.81 -4.17 -14.28
CA ILE A 127 7.09 -4.00 -13.01
C ILE A 127 8.08 -3.92 -11.84
N ILE A 128 9.04 -4.84 -11.78
CA ILE A 128 10.01 -4.89 -10.67
C ILE A 128 10.96 -3.69 -10.70
N GLU A 129 11.42 -3.25 -11.87
CA GLU A 129 12.25 -2.05 -12.01
C GLU A 129 11.53 -0.80 -11.52
N GLN A 130 10.26 -0.62 -11.91
CA GLN A 130 9.45 0.49 -11.41
C GLN A 130 9.19 0.41 -9.91
N LEU A 131 9.01 -0.80 -9.37
CA LEU A 131 8.83 -0.98 -7.93
C LEU A 131 10.09 -0.60 -7.18
N CYS A 132 11.26 -1.04 -7.66
CA CYS A 132 12.56 -0.65 -7.11
C CYS A 132 12.78 0.87 -7.19
N ASP A 133 12.42 1.53 -8.29
CA ASP A 133 12.47 3.00 -8.45
C ASP A 133 11.66 3.72 -7.36
N ILE A 134 10.42 3.26 -7.12
CA ILE A 134 9.57 3.77 -6.03
C ILE A 134 10.23 3.56 -4.67
N LEU A 135 10.80 2.37 -4.43
CA LEU A 135 11.43 2.05 -3.15
C LEU A 135 12.69 2.86 -2.88
N ILE A 136 13.54 3.05 -3.90
CA ILE A 136 14.70 3.93 -3.83
C ILE A 136 14.25 5.33 -3.43
N TYR A 137 13.19 5.85 -4.07
CA TYR A 137 12.65 7.16 -3.74
C TYR A 137 12.23 7.28 -2.26
N ILE A 138 11.36 6.38 -1.76
CA ILE A 138 10.87 6.48 -0.38
C ILE A 138 11.95 6.18 0.67
N HIS A 139 12.93 5.33 0.34
CA HIS A 139 14.07 5.03 1.19
C HIS A 139 15.03 6.22 1.27
N SER A 140 15.18 6.99 0.19
CA SER A 140 16.09 8.14 0.11
C SER A 140 15.58 9.41 0.79
N GLN A 141 14.34 9.41 1.29
CA GLN A 141 13.81 10.56 2.02
C GLN A 141 14.67 10.88 3.26
N LYS A 142 14.65 12.16 3.68
CA LYS A 142 15.41 12.64 4.86
C LYS A 142 15.20 11.74 6.08
N LEU A 143 13.97 11.29 6.28
CA LEU A 143 13.63 10.18 7.15
C LEU A 143 13.22 9.00 6.27
N PRO A 144 14.01 7.91 6.22
CA PRO A 144 13.71 6.78 5.36
C PRO A 144 12.36 6.13 5.69
N ILE A 145 11.49 6.02 4.70
CA ILE A 145 10.18 5.40 4.87
C ILE A 145 10.29 3.91 4.59
N ILE A 146 9.89 3.08 5.54
CA ILE A 146 9.72 1.64 5.31
C ILE A 146 8.25 1.38 5.06
N HIS A 147 7.91 0.78 3.92
CA HIS A 147 6.52 0.62 3.49
C HIS A 147 5.81 -0.47 4.31
N ARG A 148 6.52 -1.58 4.60
CA ARG A 148 6.10 -2.66 5.50
C ARG A 148 4.90 -3.50 5.03
N ASP A 149 4.20 -3.11 3.96
CA ASP A 149 3.13 -3.94 3.37
C ASP A 149 3.16 -3.97 1.83
N ILE A 150 4.32 -4.29 1.26
CA ILE A 150 4.45 -4.46 -0.21
C ILE A 150 3.85 -5.81 -0.59
N LYS A 151 2.79 -5.78 -1.40
CA LYS A 151 2.09 -6.97 -1.90
C LYS A 151 1.35 -6.66 -3.21
N PRO A 152 0.97 -7.68 -4.01
CA PRO A 152 0.30 -7.47 -5.30
C PRO A 152 -1.03 -6.69 -5.22
N SER A 153 -1.78 -6.77 -4.12
CA SER A 153 -3.00 -5.97 -3.95
C SER A 153 -2.76 -4.50 -3.62
N ASN A 154 -1.54 -4.14 -3.18
CA ASN A 154 -1.12 -2.76 -2.92
C ASN A 154 -0.37 -2.12 -4.10
N ILE A 155 -0.32 -2.79 -5.25
CA ILE A 155 0.31 -2.26 -6.46
C ILE A 155 -0.73 -2.27 -7.58
N ILE A 156 -1.10 -1.08 -8.07
CA ILE A 156 -2.00 -0.93 -9.20
C ILE A 156 -1.17 -0.81 -10.49
N ILE A 157 -1.59 -1.50 -11.53
CA ILE A 157 -1.04 -1.42 -12.88
C ILE A 157 -2.07 -0.82 -13.83
N ASN A 158 -1.62 0.12 -14.66
CA ASN A 158 -2.39 0.70 -15.75
C ASN A 158 -1.45 0.97 -16.93
N ASP A 159 -1.74 0.40 -18.10
CA ASP A 159 -0.92 0.54 -19.32
C ASP A 159 0.60 0.30 -19.09
N GLY A 160 0.92 -0.70 -18.27
CA GLY A 160 2.30 -1.06 -17.94
C GLY A 160 3.02 -0.13 -16.95
N LYS A 161 2.34 0.91 -16.44
CA LYS A 161 2.82 1.76 -15.35
C LYS A 161 2.26 1.28 -14.02
N ILE A 162 3.11 1.22 -13.00
CA ILE A 162 2.67 0.84 -11.65
C ILE A 162 2.60 2.04 -10.71
N THR A 163 1.66 1.96 -9.78
CA THR A 163 1.55 2.86 -8.64
C THR A 163 1.45 2.04 -7.36
N LEU A 164 2.36 2.30 -6.41
CA LEU A 164 2.30 1.74 -5.07
C LEU A 164 1.28 2.53 -4.25
N ILE A 165 0.34 1.81 -3.65
CA ILE A 165 -0.72 2.36 -2.82
C ILE A 165 -0.66 1.75 -1.40
N ASP A 166 -1.36 2.39 -0.48
CA ASP A 166 -1.51 1.96 0.92
C ASP A 166 -0.26 2.06 1.81
N PHE A 167 -0.10 3.24 2.40
CA PHE A 167 0.93 3.53 3.37
C PHE A 167 0.47 3.29 4.82
N GLY A 168 -0.64 2.58 5.05
CA GLY A 168 -1.22 2.42 6.40
C GLY A 168 -0.30 1.74 7.42
N SER A 169 0.54 0.83 6.95
CA SER A 169 1.54 0.11 7.77
C SER A 169 2.92 0.74 7.77
N CYS A 170 3.13 1.81 6.98
CA CYS A 170 4.46 2.37 6.83
C CYS A 170 4.94 3.05 8.13
N GLY A 171 6.25 3.17 8.27
CA GLY A 171 6.88 3.81 9.41
C GLY A 171 8.29 4.25 9.08
N PHE A 172 8.89 5.00 10.00
CA PHE A 172 10.30 5.32 9.92
C PHE A 172 11.14 4.20 10.54
N PHE A 173 12.36 4.06 10.03
CA PHE A 173 13.39 3.34 10.76
C PHE A 173 13.95 4.24 11.88
N ASP A 174 14.12 3.69 13.08
CA ASP A 174 14.64 4.38 14.28
C ASP A 174 15.66 3.48 14.99
N ASP A 175 16.95 3.73 14.78
CA ASP A 175 18.06 2.92 15.27
C ASP A 175 18.11 2.71 16.80
N LYS A 176 17.27 3.42 17.57
CA LYS A 176 17.13 3.27 19.01
C LYS A 176 16.12 2.21 19.43
N LEU A 177 15.27 1.73 18.52
CA LEU A 177 14.29 0.70 18.80
C LEU A 177 14.88 -0.70 18.57
N ILE A 178 14.61 -1.60 19.51
CA ILE A 178 15.11 -2.98 19.46
C ILE A 178 14.19 -3.85 18.58
N GLU A 179 12.88 -3.61 18.64
CA GLU A 179 11.85 -4.37 17.92
C GLU A 179 10.65 -3.48 17.54
N ASP A 180 9.89 -3.90 16.53
CA ASP A 180 8.60 -3.27 16.26
C ASP A 180 7.57 -3.63 17.34
N THR A 181 6.75 -2.65 17.73
CA THR A 181 5.74 -2.80 18.78
C THR A 181 4.46 -3.52 18.32
N LEU A 182 4.35 -3.84 17.03
CA LEU A 182 3.18 -4.44 16.39
C LEU A 182 3.61 -5.49 15.37
N TYR A 183 2.76 -6.48 15.12
CA TYR A 183 2.89 -7.37 13.96
C TYR A 183 2.51 -6.61 12.69
N LEU A 184 3.41 -6.56 11.71
CA LEU A 184 3.28 -5.74 10.51
C LEU A 184 3.29 -6.59 9.23
N GLY A 185 2.72 -6.02 8.17
CA GLY A 185 2.69 -6.61 6.84
C GLY A 185 1.72 -7.78 6.67
N THR A 186 1.71 -8.33 5.45
CA THR A 186 0.81 -9.41 5.05
C THR A 186 1.51 -10.76 5.05
N LYS A 187 0.87 -11.77 5.64
CA LYS A 187 1.39 -13.15 5.69
C LYS A 187 1.80 -13.63 4.29
N GLY A 188 3.04 -14.10 4.16
CA GLY A 188 3.59 -14.59 2.90
C GLY A 188 4.33 -13.54 2.06
N PHE A 189 4.18 -12.24 2.36
CA PHE A 189 5.01 -11.17 1.79
C PHE A 189 5.88 -10.50 2.85
N ALA A 190 5.46 -10.55 4.11
CA ALA A 190 6.21 -10.04 5.25
C ALA A 190 7.34 -11.00 5.68
N PRO A 191 8.56 -10.50 5.89
CA PRO A 191 9.68 -11.25 6.44
C PRO A 191 9.54 -11.46 7.97
N PRO A 192 10.28 -12.42 8.55
CA PRO A 192 10.28 -12.74 9.98
C PRO A 192 10.36 -11.55 10.93
N GLU A 193 11.23 -10.57 10.74
CA GLU A 193 11.38 -9.41 11.63
C GLU A 193 10.07 -8.61 11.80
N GLN A 194 9.22 -8.57 10.78
CA GLN A 194 7.90 -7.90 10.85
C GLN A 194 6.90 -8.62 11.77
N TYR A 195 7.24 -9.81 12.26
CA TYR A 195 6.48 -10.52 13.27
C TYR A 195 6.99 -10.25 14.70
N GLY A 196 7.70 -9.13 14.91
CA GLY A 196 8.10 -8.65 16.23
C GLY A 196 9.39 -9.24 16.78
N TYR A 197 10.26 -9.77 15.91
CA TYR A 197 11.54 -10.37 16.34
C TYR A 197 12.71 -9.38 16.27
N ALA A 198 12.56 -8.29 15.53
CA ALA A 198 13.55 -7.23 15.39
C ALA A 198 12.89 -5.96 14.82
N GLN A 199 13.62 -4.86 14.82
CA GLN A 199 13.15 -3.65 14.16
C GLN A 199 13.15 -3.81 12.64
N THR A 200 12.03 -3.50 12.00
CA THR A 200 11.93 -3.50 10.54
C THR A 200 12.70 -2.34 9.90
N ASP A 201 13.67 -2.69 9.05
CA ASP A 201 14.44 -1.77 8.22
C ASP A 201 14.12 -1.89 6.72
N ARG A 202 14.92 -1.23 5.87
CA ARG A 202 14.75 -1.21 4.40
C ARG A 202 14.77 -2.60 3.75
N ARG A 203 15.46 -3.58 4.34
CA ARG A 203 15.57 -4.95 3.83
C ARG A 203 14.23 -5.66 3.81
N ALA A 204 13.30 -5.32 4.70
CA ALA A 204 11.96 -5.89 4.68
C ALA A 204 11.21 -5.59 3.38
N ASN A 205 11.34 -4.37 2.86
CA ASN A 205 10.78 -4.02 1.56
C ASN A 205 11.45 -4.84 0.42
N ILE A 206 12.76 -5.11 0.51
CA ILE A 206 13.50 -5.91 -0.50
C ILE A 206 13.07 -7.37 -0.48
N TYR A 207 12.86 -7.95 0.71
CA TYR A 207 12.26 -9.28 0.85
C TYR A 207 10.90 -9.34 0.15
N ALA A 208 10.03 -8.37 0.42
CA ALA A 208 8.70 -8.31 -0.17
C ALA A 208 8.73 -8.16 -1.70
N VAL A 209 9.70 -7.42 -2.26
CA VAL A 209 9.93 -7.35 -3.73
C VAL A 209 10.22 -8.73 -4.31
N GLY A 210 11.04 -9.54 -3.66
CA GLY A 210 11.32 -10.91 -4.14
C GLY A 210 10.09 -11.82 -4.05
N MET A 211 9.25 -11.64 -3.04
CA MET A 211 7.96 -12.34 -2.95
C MET A 211 6.97 -11.90 -4.03
N VAL A 212 6.95 -10.60 -4.37
CA VAL A 212 6.19 -10.10 -5.53
C VAL A 212 6.73 -10.69 -6.83
N LEU A 213 8.06 -10.75 -7.02
CA LEU A 213 8.66 -11.39 -8.20
C LEU A 213 8.26 -12.86 -8.33
N LEU A 214 8.32 -13.63 -7.23
CA LEU A 214 7.85 -15.03 -7.21
C LEU A 214 6.37 -15.12 -7.63
N TYR A 215 5.53 -14.24 -7.08
CA TYR A 215 4.10 -14.21 -7.38
C TYR A 215 3.84 -13.87 -8.84
N LEU A 216 4.53 -12.87 -9.41
CA LEU A 216 4.40 -12.52 -10.83
C LEU A 216 4.81 -13.68 -11.75
N CYS A 217 5.83 -14.45 -11.38
CA CYS A 217 6.29 -15.57 -12.19
C CYS A 217 5.40 -16.82 -12.10
N THR A 218 4.67 -17.01 -10.99
CA THR A 218 4.05 -18.31 -10.69
C THR A 218 2.57 -18.25 -10.32
N GLY A 219 2.03 -17.06 -10.03
CA GLY A 219 0.70 -16.87 -9.46
C GLY A 219 0.58 -17.32 -8.00
N ASN A 220 1.67 -17.71 -7.36
CA ASN A 220 1.69 -18.27 -6.02
C ASN A 220 2.90 -17.75 -5.20
N ILE A 221 2.84 -17.90 -3.88
CA ILE A 221 3.90 -17.47 -2.94
C ILE A 221 4.66 -18.65 -2.31
N ASP A 222 4.34 -19.90 -2.66
CA ASP A 222 5.07 -21.08 -2.22
C ASP A 222 6.46 -21.09 -2.88
N LEU A 223 7.48 -21.00 -2.04
CA LEU A 223 8.87 -20.94 -2.43
C LEU A 223 9.32 -22.16 -3.25
N LYS A 224 8.65 -23.31 -3.10
CA LYS A 224 8.90 -24.50 -3.93
C LYS A 224 8.68 -24.24 -5.41
N ASN A 225 7.87 -23.25 -5.77
CA ASN A 225 7.63 -22.86 -7.16
C ASN A 225 8.78 -22.08 -7.78
N THR A 226 9.79 -21.65 -7.02
CA THR A 226 11.01 -21.05 -7.61
C THR A 226 11.69 -21.96 -8.63
N ARG A 227 11.50 -23.29 -8.52
CA ARG A 227 12.02 -24.30 -9.46
C ARG A 227 11.30 -24.33 -10.81
N THR A 228 10.11 -23.75 -10.91
CA THR A 228 9.33 -23.72 -12.16
C THR A 228 9.65 -22.49 -13.01
N ILE A 229 10.35 -21.51 -12.43
CA ILE A 229 10.76 -20.27 -13.10
C ILE A 229 11.86 -20.58 -14.11
N ARG A 230 11.62 -20.25 -15.39
CA ARG A 230 12.56 -20.49 -16.49
C ARG A 230 13.76 -19.55 -16.45
N ASN A 231 13.54 -18.29 -16.10
CA ASN A 231 14.60 -17.30 -15.99
C ASN A 231 15.44 -17.52 -14.73
N LYS A 232 16.66 -18.01 -14.93
CA LYS A 232 17.58 -18.33 -13.83
C LYS A 232 17.92 -17.11 -12.95
N HIS A 233 17.95 -15.91 -13.52
CA HIS A 233 18.23 -14.70 -12.74
C HIS A 233 17.11 -14.41 -11.74
N PHE A 234 15.84 -14.58 -12.12
CA PHE A 234 14.73 -14.44 -11.19
C PHE A 234 14.80 -15.46 -10.06
N SER A 235 15.08 -16.73 -10.38
CA SER A 235 15.26 -17.76 -9.36
C SER A 235 16.40 -17.42 -8.39
N ILE A 236 17.51 -16.86 -8.87
CA ILE A 236 18.63 -16.44 -8.02
C ILE A 236 18.22 -15.27 -7.12
N ILE A 237 17.56 -14.24 -7.68
CA ILE A 237 17.09 -13.09 -6.91
C ILE A 237 16.14 -13.53 -5.79
N ILE A 238 15.15 -14.37 -6.10
CA ILE A 238 14.17 -14.84 -5.10
C ILE A 238 14.87 -15.65 -3.99
N LYS A 239 15.84 -16.50 -4.33
CA LYS A 239 16.62 -17.25 -3.34
C LYS A 239 17.48 -16.32 -2.48
N ASN A 240 18.11 -15.32 -3.08
CA ASN A 240 18.98 -14.41 -2.36
C ASN A 240 18.21 -13.58 -1.33
N VAL A 241 17.05 -13.02 -1.69
CA VAL A 241 16.26 -12.21 -0.75
C VAL A 241 15.79 -13.00 0.48
N GLN A 242 15.71 -14.33 0.40
CA GLN A 242 15.37 -15.19 1.53
C GLN A 242 16.53 -15.39 2.52
N ASN A 243 17.77 -15.23 2.05
CA ASN A 243 18.97 -15.39 2.86
C ASN A 243 19.44 -14.08 3.51
N PHE A 244 18.75 -12.96 3.27
CA PHE A 244 19.10 -11.64 3.81
C PHE A 244 18.65 -11.40 5.25
N LEU A 245 17.99 -12.39 5.86
CA LEU A 245 17.34 -12.31 7.17
C LEU A 245 17.95 -13.31 8.13
#